data_AF-A0A7C2B932-F1
#
_entry.id   AF-A0A7C2B932-F1
#
_cell.length_a   1.000
_cell.length_b   1.000
_cell.length_c   1.000
_cell.angle_alpha   90.00
_cell.angle_beta   90.00
_cell.angle_gamma   90.00
#
_symmetry.space_group_name_H-M   'P 1'
#
loop_
_entity.id
_entity.type
_entity.pdbx_description
1 polymer ?
#
loop_
_entity_poly.entity_id
_entity_poly.type
_entity_poly.pdbx_seq_one_letter_code
_entity_poly.pdbx_strand_id
1 'polypeptide(L)'
;MVKLKLKVGPKGQVVIPKILREKYGIIENGYVIVEAREGELAIVRAPSVEETLEWIRSRRGGLKARQATLGELASVDLEEEFEDEGVRGR
;
A
#
# COMPACT_ATOMS: atom_id res chain seq x y z
N MET A 1 -23.76 11.01 4.07
CA MET A 1 -23.26 10.09 3.02
C MET A 1 -24.01 10.39 1.73
N VAL A 2 -23.32 10.80 0.67
CA VAL A 2 -23.96 11.12 -0.62
C VAL A 2 -23.76 9.95 -1.56
N LYS A 3 -24.85 9.37 -2.05
CA LYS A 3 -24.82 8.28 -3.03
C LYS A 3 -25.19 8.85 -4.39
N LEU A 4 -24.25 8.85 -5.33
CA LEU A 4 -24.48 9.29 -6.70
C LEU A 4 -24.53 8.06 -7.60
N LYS A 5 -25.62 7.88 -8.35
CA LYS A 5 -25.72 6.81 -9.35
C LYS A 5 -25.15 7.33 -10.67
N LEU A 6 -24.06 6.73 -11.12
CA LEU A 6 -23.42 7.07 -12.41
C LEU A 6 -23.65 5.94 -13.41
N LYS A 7 -23.81 6.29 -14.69
CA LYS A 7 -23.89 5.32 -15.77
C LYS A 7 -22.48 4.85 -16.12
N VAL A 8 -22.31 3.53 -16.21
CA VAL A 8 -21.09 2.93 -16.72
C VAL A 8 -21.14 2.97 -18.24
N GLY A 9 -20.13 3.60 -18.84
CA GLY A 9 -19.95 3.67 -20.28
C GLY A 9 -19.36 2.39 -20.88
N PRO A 10 -19.09 2.40 -22.20
CA PRO A 10 -18.38 1.30 -22.86
C PRO A 10 -17.05 0.99 -22.16
N LYS A 11 -16.70 -0.30 -22.04
CA LYS A 11 -15.46 -0.77 -21.39
C LYS A 11 -15.33 -0.44 -19.90
N GLY A 12 -16.42 -0.16 -19.20
CA GLY A 12 -16.38 0.06 -17.74
C GLY A 12 -16.02 1.49 -17.33
N GLN A 13 -16.05 2.45 -18.26
CA GLN A 13 -15.69 3.84 -17.98
C GLN A 13 -16.74 4.53 -17.10
N VAL A 14 -16.31 5.24 -16.05
CA VAL A 14 -17.19 6.05 -15.21
C VAL A 14 -16.71 7.50 -15.25
N VAL A 15 -17.61 8.42 -15.58
CA VAL A 15 -17.30 9.85 -15.60
C VAL A 15 -17.34 10.38 -14.16
N ILE A 16 -16.21 10.85 -13.66
CA ILE A 16 -16.12 11.50 -12.34
C ILE A 16 -16.62 12.96 -12.46
N PRO A 17 -17.73 13.33 -11.79
CA PRO A 17 -18.23 14.70 -11.81
C PRO A 17 -17.20 15.72 -11.33
N LYS A 18 -17.21 16.92 -11.91
CA LYS A 18 -16.27 18.02 -11.58
C LYS A 18 -16.20 18.32 -10.08
N ILE A 19 -17.35 18.31 -9.40
CA ILE A 19 -17.46 18.57 -7.96
C ILE A 19 -16.63 17.56 -7.14
N LEU A 20 -16.62 16.28 -7.54
CA LEU A 20 -15.82 15.25 -6.87
C LEU A 20 -14.34 15.38 -7.25
N ARG A 21 -14.03 15.71 -8.51
CA ARG A 21 -12.64 15.93 -8.95
C ARG A 21 -11.95 17.02 -8.14
N GLU A 22 -12.61 18.16 -7.96
CA GLU A 22 -12.05 19.29 -7.18
C GLU A 22 -11.89 18.94 -5.70
N LYS A 23 -12.90 18.30 -5.10
CA LYS A 23 -12.87 17.92 -3.69
C LYS A 23 -11.73 16.94 -3.35
N TYR A 24 -11.45 15.99 -4.26
CA TYR A 24 -10.45 14.95 -4.05
C TYR A 24 -9.11 15.25 -4.74
N GLY A 25 -8.94 16.44 -5.34
CA GLY A 25 -7.69 16.86 -5.98
C GLY A 25 -7.32 16.02 -7.21
N ILE A 26 -8.31 15.47 -7.93
CA ILE A 26 -8.09 14.68 -9.14
C ILE A 26 -7.93 15.65 -10.32
N ILE A 27 -6.70 15.78 -10.82
CA ILE A 27 -6.36 16.64 -11.95
C ILE A 27 -6.69 15.98 -13.30
N GLU A 28 -7.02 16.79 -14.30
CA GLU A 28 -7.22 16.32 -15.68
C GLU A 28 -5.92 15.76 -16.25
N ASN A 29 -6.02 14.67 -17.03
CA ASN A 29 -4.88 13.92 -17.55
C ASN A 29 -3.93 13.36 -16.46
N GLY A 30 -4.38 13.33 -15.20
CA GLY A 30 -3.66 12.70 -14.09
C GLY A 30 -3.94 11.20 -13.96
N TYR A 31 -3.29 10.60 -12.97
CA TYR A 31 -3.53 9.21 -12.57
C TYR A 31 -4.35 9.15 -11.29
N VAL A 32 -5.18 8.11 -11.20
CA VAL A 32 -5.89 7.72 -9.97
C VAL A 32 -5.52 6.29 -9.63
N ILE A 33 -5.49 5.99 -8.34
CA ILE A 33 -5.31 4.63 -7.85
C ILE A 33 -6.71 4.04 -7.61
N VAL A 34 -6.90 2.80 -8.05
CA VAL A 34 -8.13 2.05 -7.84
C VAL A 34 -7.80 0.92 -6.88
N GLU A 35 -8.28 1.03 -5.64
CA GLU A 35 -8.14 -0.02 -4.64
C GLU A 35 -9.38 -0.91 -4.64
N ALA A 36 -9.18 -2.21 -4.84
CA ALA A 36 -10.21 -3.21 -4.63
C ALA A 36 -10.24 -3.56 -3.14
N ARG A 37 -11.39 -3.32 -2.50
CA ARG A 37 -11.67 -3.70 -1.12
C ARG A 37 -12.85 -4.67 -1.10
N GLU A 38 -13.16 -5.22 0.06
CA GLU A 38 -14.29 -6.14 0.21
C GLU A 38 -15.61 -5.44 -0.14
N GLY A 39 -16.11 -5.69 -1.34
CA GLY A 39 -17.39 -5.16 -1.83
C GLY A 39 -17.35 -3.74 -2.41
N GLU A 40 -16.20 -3.07 -2.47
CA GLU A 40 -16.08 -1.72 -3.02
C GLU A 40 -14.81 -1.49 -3.86
N LEU A 41 -14.92 -0.60 -4.85
CA LEU A 41 -13.80 -0.06 -5.60
C LEU A 41 -13.59 1.39 -5.16
N ALA A 42 -12.51 1.63 -4.41
CA ALA A 42 -12.17 2.97 -3.93
C ALA A 42 -11.24 3.65 -4.94
N ILE A 43 -11.67 4.81 -5.46
CA ILE A 43 -10.85 5.67 -6.31
C ILE A 43 -10.16 6.68 -5.39
N VAL A 44 -8.85 6.59 -5.31
CA VAL A 44 -7.99 7.48 -4.51
C VAL A 44 -7.07 8.28 -5.42
N ARG A 45 -6.73 9.51 -4.99
CA ARG A 45 -5.75 10.33 -5.71
C ARG A 45 -4.41 9.62 -5.74
N ALA A 46 -3.73 9.63 -6.88
CA ALA A 46 -2.34 9.20 -6.92
C ALA A 46 -1.49 10.23 -6.17
N PRO A 47 -0.60 9.80 -5.24
CA PRO A 47 0.33 10.72 -4.60
C PRO A 47 1.30 11.29 -5.62
N SER A 48 1.73 12.54 -5.44
CA SER A 48 2.82 13.09 -6.26
C SER A 48 4.14 12.41 -5.93
N VAL A 49 5.13 12.62 -6.81
CA VAL A 49 6.51 12.16 -6.56
C VAL A 49 7.04 12.80 -5.27
N GLU A 50 6.78 14.09 -5.07
CA GLU A 50 7.19 14.85 -3.88
C GLU A 50 6.54 14.31 -2.61
N GLU A 51 5.23 14.03 -2.62
CA GLU A 51 4.53 13.44 -1.46
C GLU A 51 5.03 12.03 -1.14
N THR A 52 5.34 11.25 -2.18
CA THR A 52 5.93 9.92 -2.03
C THR A 52 7.31 10.02 -1.38
N LEU A 53 8.13 10.98 -1.81
CA LEU A 53 9.46 11.24 -1.25
C LEU A 53 9.39 11.72 0.21
N GLU A 54 8.47 12.64 0.53
CA GLU A 54 8.23 13.07 1.91
C GLU A 54 7.80 11.90 2.79
N TRP A 55 6.86 11.07 2.32
CA TRP A 55 6.43 9.89 3.05
C TRP A 55 7.60 8.93 3.33
N ILE A 56 8.48 8.67 2.37
CA ILE A 56 9.69 7.85 2.55
C ILE A 56 10.61 8.47 3.61
N ARG A 57 10.86 9.79 3.53
CA ARG A 57 11.73 10.51 4.48
C ARG A 57 11.16 10.47 5.90
N SER A 58 9.88 10.74 6.07
CA SER A 58 9.19 10.68 7.37
C SER A 58 9.21 9.27 7.96
N ARG A 59 9.07 8.22 7.13
CA ARG A 59 9.19 6.83 7.60
C ARG A 59 10.61 6.46 8.03
N ARG A 60 11.64 6.93 7.32
CA ARG A 60 13.04 6.74 7.74
C ARG A 60 13.35 7.40 9.08
N GLY A 61 12.72 8.53 9.40
CA GLY A 61 12.89 9.19 10.70
C GLY A 61 12.31 8.41 11.89
N GLY A 62 11.27 7.60 11.67
CA GLY A 62 10.63 6.77 12.70
C GLY A 62 11.25 5.38 12.88
N LEU A 63 12.01 4.90 11.90
CA LEU A 63 12.75 3.65 12.00
C LEU A 63 14.02 3.89 12.82
N LYS A 64 13.97 3.62 14.14
CA LYS A 64 15.17 3.36 14.97
C LYS A 64 15.84 2.03 14.59
N ALA A 65 15.71 1.57 13.36
CA ALA A 65 16.44 0.41 12.89
C ALA A 65 17.91 0.84 12.82
N ARG A 66 18.74 0.28 13.71
CA ARG A 66 20.19 0.39 13.57
C ARG A 66 20.52 -0.11 12.17
N GLN A 67 21.18 0.72 11.38
CA GLN A 67 21.76 0.26 10.13
C GLN A 67 22.81 -0.78 10.51
N ALA A 68 22.51 -2.05 10.26
CA ALA A 68 23.41 -3.11 10.64
C ALA A 68 24.71 -2.98 9.84
N THR A 69 25.85 -3.04 10.53
CA THR A 69 27.15 -3.07 9.86
C THR A 69 27.39 -4.45 9.28
N LEU A 70 28.05 -4.52 8.12
CA LEU A 70 28.40 -5.79 7.49
C LEU A 70 29.20 -6.65 8.49
N GLY A 71 28.67 -7.84 8.81
CA GLY A 71 29.26 -8.75 9.79
C GLY A 71 28.60 -8.77 11.17
N GLU A 72 27.62 -7.90 11.49
CA GLU A 72 26.92 -7.94 12.79
C GLU A 72 26.16 -9.25 13.05
N LEU A 73 25.68 -9.89 11.98
CA LEU A 73 25.02 -11.20 12.05
C LEU A 73 25.98 -12.36 11.81
N ALA A 74 27.29 -12.10 11.62
CA ALA A 74 28.25 -13.17 11.31
C ALA A 74 28.46 -14.15 12.47
N SER A 75 28.16 -13.73 13.70
CA SER A 75 28.21 -14.58 14.90
C SER A 75 26.82 -14.98 15.41
N VAL A 76 25.74 -14.60 14.71
CA VAL A 76 24.38 -14.99 15.07
C VAL A 76 24.01 -16.18 14.20
N ASP A 77 24.04 -17.37 14.80
CA ASP A 77 23.57 -18.59 14.15
C ASP A 77 22.03 -18.59 14.16
N LEU A 78 21.43 -18.61 12.96
CA LEU A 78 19.98 -18.51 12.76
C LEU A 78 19.33 -19.90 12.58
N GLU A 79 20.11 -20.96 12.66
CA GLU A 79 19.62 -22.33 12.62
C GLU A 79 19.20 -22.77 14.03
N GLU A 80 17.91 -22.75 14.32
CA GLU A 80 17.33 -23.53 15.43
C GLU A 80 17.43 -25.01 15.05
N GLU A 81 18.23 -25.78 15.78
CA GLU A 81 18.24 -27.24 15.67
C GLU A 81 16.89 -27.76 16.18
N PHE A 82 16.00 -28.14 15.26
CA PHE A 82 14.74 -28.79 15.61
C PHE A 82 15.06 -30.17 16.18
N GLU A 83 14.82 -30.37 17.48
CA GLU A 83 14.80 -31.73 18.04
C GLU A 83 13.66 -32.50 17.37
N ASP A 84 14.01 -33.41 16.46
CA ASP A 84 13.11 -34.44 15.95
C ASP A 84 12.74 -35.38 17.12
N GLU A 85 11.76 -35.00 17.93
CA GLU A 85 11.09 -35.94 18.84
C GLU A 85 10.36 -36.98 17.99
N GLY A 86 11.03 -38.14 17.86
CA GLY A 86 10.63 -39.24 17.03
C GLY A 86 9.15 -39.62 17.16
N VAL A 87 8.48 -39.65 16.02
CA VAL A 87 7.24 -40.36 15.79
C VAL A 87 7.35 -41.81 16.31
N ARG A 88 6.58 -42.15 17.35
CA ARG A 88 5.97 -43.48 17.46
C ARG A 88 4.75 -43.43 18.37
N GLY A 89 3.59 -43.33 17.73
CA GLY A 89 2.30 -43.52 18.37
C GLY A 89 2.17 -44.92 18.98
N ARG A 90 1.38 -44.97 20.05
CA ARG A 90 0.66 -46.15 20.47
C ARG A 90 -0.72 -45.74 20.95
#